data_AF-A0A401YY96-F1
#
_entry.id   AF-A0A401YY96-F1
#
_cell.length_a   1.000
_cell.length_b   1.000
_cell.length_c   1.000
_cell.angle_alpha   90.00
_cell.angle_beta   90.00
_cell.angle_gamma   90.00
#
_symmetry.space_group_name_H-M   'P 1'
#
loop_
_entity.id
_entity.type
_entity.pdbx_description
1 polymer ?
#
loop_
_entity_poly.entity_id
_entity_poly.type
_entity_poly.pdbx_seq_one_letter_code
_entity_poly.pdbx_strand_id
1 'polypeptide(L)'
;MTEPRHETGDATDDASSATPTDPPVGAEPTTGAEPASRAEPAPPAEPGDGTADGGGADRPSTDDPAEDRAPADGVTAEDRGISEFAAIPGSRISNQGSPAETPPAEASPPDAPVSATAIPAAVPPASAPLHPAAPARPRSAVRRLAAPLLALALALAALIAFGVTLGGPGSAKPHAADGALGAPRPGTATPMAPAHGPTIATADIQAIADRRTAAILAQDEPAFTVDLDPDVPDLVGGQQRLLRNLALVSFDQIGYRVETVQTMPAIDDRITAYVDVSFDHRISRADTATVGEGYRWTVVRDAPGAPLRITGVDGTPYEGAGYAYARDYPAPWDHADLTVVRREHVVVLAGPATARGADRLADAAEEAARADIDTWADGGPSGTAPGFVIVPVADRDTFYRLYGGRTGEHGEESGLTYALRTIGPDGKGHFGGSRIVLDTTSGWFTSPNPRRLGELLRHEMAHALVTPLRNEVPNQDQPVWVVEGFADWLSLRGHTLLGTDELYEARTYIAGNRFTGKLPTDNELYQADTVGNAAAYELAHLAIRRIEEIGGTQAVYGFVTAVYADPAPAAVDAALDRATGLPRAEFEADWAARVHALLDA
;
A
#
# COMPACT_ATOMS: atom_id res chain seq x y z
N MET A 1 8.19 20.03 -47.00
CA MET A 1 8.05 20.84 -48.22
C MET A 1 6.64 20.65 -48.75
N THR A 2 5.97 21.77 -49.03
CA THR A 2 4.66 21.94 -49.68
C THR A 2 3.39 21.50 -48.93
N GLU A 3 2.72 22.51 -48.34
CA GLU A 3 1.27 22.58 -48.10
C GLU A 3 0.44 22.37 -49.40
N PRO A 4 -0.89 22.20 -49.29
CA PRO A 4 -1.76 23.38 -49.43
C PRO A 4 -3.01 23.44 -48.51
N ARG A 5 -3.24 24.65 -47.96
CA ARG A 5 -4.46 25.52 -47.96
C ARG A 5 -5.89 24.93 -47.92
N HIS A 6 -6.58 25.30 -46.83
CA HIS A 6 -7.82 26.09 -46.69
C HIS A 6 -8.96 26.09 -47.76
N GLU A 7 -10.15 25.70 -47.30
CA GLU A 7 -11.50 26.26 -47.60
C GLU A 7 -12.27 26.28 -46.24
N THR A 8 -12.57 27.43 -45.61
CA THR A 8 -13.79 28.26 -45.68
C THR A 8 -15.12 27.52 -45.53
N GLY A 9 -15.80 27.76 -44.39
CA GLY A 9 -17.20 27.42 -44.14
C GLY A 9 -17.68 28.12 -42.86
N ASP A 10 -18.31 29.28 -43.04
CA ASP A 10 -18.92 30.15 -42.04
C ASP A 10 -20.40 29.76 -41.86
N ALA A 11 -20.91 29.69 -40.63
CA ALA A 11 -22.34 29.86 -40.30
C ALA A 11 -22.65 29.81 -38.78
N THR A 12 -23.17 30.94 -38.31
CA THR A 12 -24.28 31.16 -37.37
C THR A 12 -24.08 31.02 -35.85
N ASP A 13 -23.99 32.21 -35.23
CA ASP A 13 -24.75 32.72 -34.08
C ASP A 13 -25.80 31.79 -33.44
N ASP A 14 -25.73 31.61 -32.12
CA ASP A 14 -26.79 32.13 -31.24
C ASP A 14 -26.30 32.21 -29.78
N ALA A 15 -26.32 33.42 -29.22
CA ALA A 15 -25.98 33.73 -27.84
C ALA A 15 -27.28 33.90 -27.05
N SER A 16 -27.48 33.10 -26.00
CA SER A 16 -28.52 33.34 -25.00
C SER A 16 -27.90 33.47 -23.61
N SER A 17 -27.97 34.71 -23.14
CA SER A 17 -27.70 35.22 -21.81
C SER A 17 -28.72 34.69 -20.80
N ALA A 18 -28.22 34.12 -19.69
CA ALA A 18 -29.02 33.82 -18.51
C ALA A 18 -28.57 34.69 -17.33
N THR A 19 -29.47 35.56 -16.90
CA THR A 19 -29.38 36.45 -15.74
C THR A 19 -29.64 35.67 -14.44
N PRO A 20 -28.92 35.93 -13.34
CA PRO A 20 -29.20 35.29 -12.05
C PRO A 20 -30.31 36.03 -11.28
N THR A 21 -31.24 35.28 -10.71
CA THR A 21 -32.30 35.75 -9.80
C THR A 21 -31.84 35.71 -8.34
N ASP A 22 -31.98 36.84 -7.65
CA ASP A 22 -31.82 36.99 -6.19
C ASP A 22 -32.83 36.14 -5.38
N PRO A 23 -32.46 35.65 -4.18
CA PRO A 23 -33.42 35.12 -3.21
C PRO A 23 -33.95 36.21 -2.25
N PRO A 24 -35.17 36.07 -1.71
CA PRO A 24 -35.77 37.08 -0.85
C PRO A 24 -35.31 36.98 0.62
N VAL A 25 -35.27 38.15 1.26
CA VAL A 25 -34.99 38.41 2.67
C VAL A 25 -36.28 38.34 3.50
N GLY A 26 -36.23 37.65 4.65
CA GLY A 26 -36.87 38.10 5.91
C GLY A 26 -38.02 37.26 6.48
N ALA A 27 -37.76 36.59 7.62
CA ALA A 27 -38.65 36.58 8.80
C ALA A 27 -37.90 36.02 10.04
N GLU A 28 -38.17 36.67 11.18
CA GLU A 28 -37.49 36.64 12.49
C GLU A 28 -37.87 35.45 13.42
N PRO A 29 -37.24 35.33 14.62
CA PRO A 29 -37.07 34.07 15.34
C PRO A 29 -38.18 33.78 16.37
N THR A 30 -38.44 32.49 16.61
CA THR A 30 -39.25 32.04 17.75
C THR A 30 -38.37 31.37 18.79
N THR A 31 -38.47 31.92 20.00
CA THR A 31 -38.01 31.42 21.29
C THR A 31 -38.63 30.07 21.65
N GLY A 32 -37.82 29.18 22.24
CA GLY A 32 -38.28 27.92 22.82
C GLY A 32 -37.19 27.29 23.67
N ALA A 33 -37.30 27.49 24.98
CA ALA A 33 -36.37 27.01 25.99
C ALA A 33 -36.71 25.57 26.45
N GLU A 34 -35.64 24.80 26.70
CA GLU A 34 -35.46 23.72 27.69
C GLU A 34 -36.30 22.40 27.60
N PRO A 35 -35.87 21.29 28.27
CA PRO A 35 -34.62 21.07 29.04
C PRO A 35 -33.84 19.78 28.68
N ALA A 36 -32.65 19.73 29.27
CA ALA A 36 -31.68 18.64 29.31
C ALA A 36 -32.24 17.28 29.78
N SER A 37 -31.88 16.22 29.05
CA SER A 37 -31.98 14.84 29.50
C SER A 37 -30.78 14.50 30.39
N ARG A 38 -31.12 14.08 31.60
CA ARG A 38 -30.27 13.74 32.74
C ARG A 38 -29.73 12.32 32.53
N ALA A 39 -28.41 12.17 32.45
CA ALA A 39 -27.76 10.85 32.51
C ALA A 39 -27.84 10.30 33.95
N GLU A 40 -28.33 9.08 34.10
CA GLU A 40 -28.32 8.34 35.36
C GLU A 40 -26.90 7.83 35.70
N PRO A 41 -26.52 7.78 36.99
CA PRO A 41 -25.21 7.33 37.44
C PRO A 41 -25.14 5.80 37.55
N ALA A 42 -23.98 5.26 37.19
CA ALA A 42 -23.61 3.86 37.43
C ALA A 42 -23.52 3.54 38.94
N PRO A 43 -23.86 2.32 39.38
CA PRO A 43 -23.80 1.92 40.78
C PRO A 43 -22.35 1.67 41.26
N PRO A 44 -22.08 1.84 42.58
CA PRO A 44 -20.75 1.71 43.16
C PRO A 44 -20.31 0.24 43.33
N ALA A 45 -19.02 -0.01 43.12
CA ALA A 45 -18.37 -1.27 43.46
C ALA A 45 -18.09 -1.34 44.97
N GLU A 46 -18.51 -2.43 45.62
CA GLU A 46 -18.15 -2.77 46.99
C GLU A 46 -16.75 -3.39 47.07
N PRO A 47 -16.02 -3.20 48.20
CA PRO A 47 -14.71 -3.79 48.44
C PRO A 47 -14.81 -5.14 49.17
N GLY A 48 -14.16 -6.16 48.61
CA GLY A 48 -13.99 -7.48 49.24
C GLY A 48 -12.56 -7.66 49.76
N ASP A 49 -12.45 -7.68 51.07
CA ASP A 49 -11.27 -7.92 51.91
C ASP A 49 -10.72 -9.35 51.78
N GLY A 50 -9.45 -9.54 52.15
CA GLY A 50 -9.06 -10.72 52.94
C GLY A 50 -8.25 -11.86 52.31
N THR A 51 -6.93 -11.68 52.33
CA THR A 51 -5.92 -12.60 52.95
C THR A 51 -5.72 -14.06 52.51
N ALA A 52 -4.47 -14.32 52.13
CA ALA A 52 -3.52 -15.30 52.72
C ALA A 52 -3.19 -16.63 52.00
N ASP A 53 -1.89 -16.73 51.72
CA ASP A 53 -0.94 -17.83 52.01
C ASP A 53 -0.70 -19.01 51.06
N GLY A 54 0.61 -19.29 50.90
CA GLY A 54 1.25 -20.55 50.50
C GLY A 54 1.14 -20.92 49.01
N GLY A 55 2.20 -21.15 48.24
CA GLY A 55 3.47 -21.78 48.54
C GLY A 55 3.57 -23.13 47.80
N GLY A 56 4.62 -23.32 47.01
CA GLY A 56 5.14 -24.67 46.69
C GLY A 56 4.86 -25.25 45.29
N ALA A 57 5.85 -25.08 44.43
CA ALA A 57 6.56 -26.10 43.63
C ALA A 57 5.87 -27.36 43.06
N ASP A 58 6.28 -27.63 41.81
CA ASP A 58 6.62 -28.92 41.20
C ASP A 58 5.53 -29.90 40.71
N ARG A 59 5.41 -29.87 39.36
CA ARG A 59 5.60 -31.00 38.42
C ARG A 59 4.53 -32.11 38.28
N PRO A 60 4.54 -32.80 37.11
CA PRO A 60 3.32 -33.24 36.41
C PRO A 60 3.07 -34.76 36.50
N SER A 61 1.83 -35.18 36.20
CA SER A 61 1.49 -36.55 35.79
C SER A 61 0.10 -36.54 35.14
N THR A 62 0.01 -36.77 33.82
CA THR A 62 -0.35 -38.05 33.14
C THR A 62 -1.83 -38.43 33.18
N ASP A 63 -2.31 -38.75 31.97
CA ASP A 63 -3.35 -39.73 31.62
C ASP A 63 -4.85 -39.35 31.78
N ASP A 64 -5.44 -39.05 30.61
CA ASP A 64 -6.68 -39.58 30.00
C ASP A 64 -7.30 -40.86 30.63
N PRO A 65 -8.55 -41.31 30.29
CA PRO A 65 -9.55 -40.71 29.39
C PRO A 65 -11.03 -40.84 29.86
N ALA A 66 -11.92 -40.33 29.00
CA ALA A 66 -13.19 -40.95 28.58
C ALA A 66 -14.52 -40.65 29.33
N GLU A 67 -15.52 -40.45 28.45
CA GLU A 67 -16.94 -40.79 28.54
C GLU A 67 -17.97 -39.73 29.01
N ASP A 68 -18.63 -39.20 27.97
CA ASP A 68 -20.05 -39.50 27.67
C ASP A 68 -21.12 -38.64 28.36
N ARG A 69 -21.79 -37.80 27.55
CA ARG A 69 -23.23 -37.53 27.62
C ARG A 69 -23.72 -36.75 26.40
N ALA A 70 -24.48 -37.45 25.58
CA ALA A 70 -25.34 -36.92 24.52
C ALA A 70 -26.68 -36.35 25.09
N PRO A 71 -27.67 -35.92 24.28
CA PRO A 71 -28.24 -34.58 24.35
C PRO A 71 -29.69 -34.56 24.87
N ALA A 72 -30.22 -33.37 25.11
CA ALA A 72 -31.64 -33.16 25.39
C ALA A 72 -32.32 -32.43 24.22
N ASP A 73 -33.41 -33.05 23.77
CA ASP A 73 -34.35 -32.63 22.75
C ASP A 73 -35.09 -31.32 23.08
N GLY A 74 -35.37 -30.55 22.02
CA GLY A 74 -36.75 -30.33 21.58
C GLY A 74 -37.43 -29.01 21.97
N VAL A 75 -38.10 -28.42 20.96
CA VAL A 75 -39.54 -28.06 20.95
C VAL A 75 -39.84 -26.73 20.20
N THR A 76 -40.42 -26.96 19.01
CA THR A 76 -41.55 -26.29 18.30
C THR A 76 -41.45 -24.92 17.62
N ALA A 77 -41.88 -24.97 16.37
CA ALA A 77 -42.40 -23.90 15.53
C ALA A 77 -43.90 -23.63 15.77
N GLU A 78 -44.33 -22.39 15.52
CA GLU A 78 -45.65 -21.92 15.02
C GLU A 78 -45.49 -20.40 14.77
N ASP A 79 -45.38 -19.92 13.53
CA ASP A 79 -46.44 -19.59 12.57
C ASP A 79 -47.35 -18.40 12.96
N ARG A 80 -47.14 -17.25 12.29
CA ARG A 80 -48.16 -16.24 11.92
C ARG A 80 -47.68 -15.45 10.69
N GLY A 81 -48.45 -15.53 9.60
CA GLY A 81 -48.17 -14.85 8.33
C GLY A 81 -48.89 -13.51 8.10
N ILE A 82 -48.95 -13.19 6.79
CA ILE A 82 -49.77 -12.21 6.01
C ILE A 82 -49.48 -10.70 6.26
N SER A 83 -49.38 -9.78 5.28
CA SER A 83 -49.74 -9.67 3.84
C SER A 83 -48.94 -8.47 3.22
N GLU A 84 -48.42 -8.50 1.97
CA GLU A 84 -49.05 -8.11 0.67
C GLU A 84 -48.91 -6.59 0.32
N PHE A 85 -48.17 -6.14 -0.72
CA PHE A 85 -48.58 -5.76 -2.11
C PHE A 85 -47.38 -4.96 -2.72
N ALA A 86 -47.03 -4.84 -4.02
CA ALA A 86 -47.71 -5.06 -5.30
C ALA A 86 -46.70 -5.24 -6.48
N ALA A 87 -47.08 -6.04 -7.48
CA ALA A 87 -46.59 -6.04 -8.88
C ALA A 87 -47.36 -4.95 -9.70
N ILE A 88 -47.08 -4.56 -10.96
CA ILE A 88 -46.98 -5.27 -12.27
C ILE A 88 -46.48 -4.24 -13.37
N PRO A 89 -46.50 -4.45 -14.73
CA PRO A 89 -45.95 -5.47 -15.69
C PRO A 89 -45.03 -4.84 -16.80
N GLY A 90 -44.20 -5.57 -17.55
CA GLY A 90 -44.52 -6.29 -18.80
C GLY A 90 -43.41 -6.04 -19.86
N SER A 91 -42.87 -7.03 -20.58
CA SER A 91 -43.43 -7.51 -21.86
C SER A 91 -42.73 -8.80 -22.34
N ARG A 92 -43.52 -9.77 -22.79
CA ARG A 92 -43.11 -10.96 -23.57
C ARG A 92 -43.37 -10.68 -25.05
N ILE A 93 -42.49 -11.14 -25.94
CA ILE A 93 -42.89 -11.70 -27.24
C ILE A 93 -42.09 -12.99 -27.47
N SER A 94 -42.82 -14.08 -27.66
CA SER A 94 -42.33 -15.32 -28.28
C SER A 94 -42.89 -15.39 -29.69
N ASN A 95 -42.13 -15.90 -30.66
CA ASN A 95 -42.74 -16.76 -31.68
C ASN A 95 -41.73 -17.75 -32.27
N GLN A 96 -42.16 -19.01 -32.35
CA GLN A 96 -41.50 -20.12 -33.04
C GLN A 96 -41.98 -20.23 -34.50
N GLY A 97 -41.17 -20.87 -35.36
CA GLY A 97 -41.61 -21.43 -36.64
C GLY A 97 -40.46 -21.82 -37.58
N SER A 98 -40.13 -23.12 -37.63
CA SER A 98 -39.18 -23.82 -38.54
C SER A 98 -39.74 -24.02 -39.98
N PRO A 99 -39.16 -24.87 -40.88
CA PRO A 99 -37.78 -25.12 -41.38
C PRO A 99 -37.68 -25.14 -42.96
N ALA A 100 -36.53 -25.64 -43.49
CA ALA A 100 -36.16 -25.96 -44.90
C ALA A 100 -35.34 -24.85 -45.60
N GLU A 101 -34.30 -25.08 -46.43
CA GLU A 101 -34.02 -26.17 -47.38
C GLU A 101 -32.55 -26.01 -47.89
N THR A 102 -31.80 -27.10 -48.10
CA THR A 102 -30.52 -27.16 -48.86
C THR A 102 -30.85 -27.36 -50.35
N PRO A 103 -30.10 -26.83 -51.36
CA PRO A 103 -28.86 -27.47 -51.93
C PRO A 103 -27.97 -26.47 -52.75
N PRO A 104 -27.10 -26.87 -53.72
CA PRO A 104 -26.09 -27.93 -53.81
C PRO A 104 -24.64 -27.40 -54.07
N ALA A 105 -23.69 -28.34 -54.09
CA ALA A 105 -22.30 -28.20 -54.52
C ALA A 105 -22.11 -28.17 -56.06
N GLU A 106 -21.07 -27.49 -56.54
CA GLU A 106 -20.36 -27.61 -57.84
C GLU A 106 -19.17 -26.63 -57.78
N ALA A 107 -17.98 -26.78 -58.38
CA ALA A 107 -17.20 -27.86 -58.96
C ALA A 107 -15.79 -27.25 -59.20
N SER A 108 -14.70 -27.98 -58.96
CA SER A 108 -13.34 -27.60 -59.40
C SER A 108 -13.18 -27.79 -60.91
N PRO A 109 -12.32 -27.00 -61.58
CA PRO A 109 -11.21 -27.61 -62.35
C PRO A 109 -9.96 -26.68 -62.47
N PRO A 110 -8.90 -27.03 -63.23
CA PRO A 110 -7.92 -28.10 -63.01
C PRO A 110 -6.45 -27.59 -63.00
N ASP A 111 -5.52 -28.49 -62.62
CA ASP A 111 -4.06 -28.30 -62.61
C ASP A 111 -3.42 -28.07 -63.99
N ALA A 112 -2.30 -27.33 -64.01
CA ALA A 112 -1.22 -27.46 -65.00
C ALA A 112 0.12 -26.86 -64.47
N PRO A 113 1.28 -27.27 -65.01
CA PRO A 113 2.39 -27.79 -64.21
C PRO A 113 3.61 -26.86 -64.12
N VAL A 114 4.45 -27.04 -63.10
CA VAL A 114 5.82 -26.50 -63.13
C VAL A 114 6.83 -27.61 -62.90
N SER A 115 7.63 -27.81 -63.95
CA SER A 115 8.68 -28.81 -64.09
C SER A 115 9.80 -28.66 -63.07
N ALA A 116 10.28 -29.82 -62.61
CA ALA A 116 11.60 -30.01 -62.06
C ALA A 116 12.68 -29.81 -63.12
N THR A 117 13.84 -29.25 -62.74
CA THR A 117 15.20 -29.80 -62.92
C THR A 117 16.25 -28.70 -62.66
N ALA A 118 17.12 -28.90 -61.66
CA ALA A 118 18.59 -28.79 -61.78
C ALA A 118 19.22 -28.73 -60.38
N ILE A 119 19.89 -29.82 -60.00
CA ILE A 119 20.82 -29.92 -58.88
C ILE A 119 22.16 -29.28 -59.29
N PRO A 120 22.78 -28.43 -58.45
CA PRO A 120 24.23 -28.29 -58.41
C PRO A 120 24.83 -28.96 -57.17
N ALA A 121 26.09 -29.37 -57.38
CA ALA A 121 26.90 -30.29 -56.61
C ALA A 121 27.17 -29.92 -55.14
N ALA A 122 27.56 -30.99 -54.42
CA ALA A 122 27.96 -31.04 -53.03
C ALA A 122 29.00 -29.99 -52.62
N VAL A 123 28.70 -29.30 -51.53
CA VAL A 123 29.66 -28.56 -50.70
C VAL A 123 30.16 -29.53 -49.62
N PRO A 124 31.49 -29.64 -49.37
CA PRO A 124 32.03 -30.52 -48.33
C PRO A 124 31.59 -30.06 -46.92
N PRO A 125 31.47 -30.98 -45.95
CA PRO A 125 31.05 -30.63 -44.60
C PRO A 125 32.10 -29.74 -43.94
N ALA A 126 31.68 -28.56 -43.49
CA ALA A 126 32.46 -27.72 -42.59
C ALA A 126 32.67 -28.48 -41.27
N SER A 127 33.94 -28.65 -40.89
CA SER A 127 34.36 -29.19 -39.61
C SER A 127 33.65 -28.46 -38.46
N ALA A 128 33.02 -29.23 -37.57
CA ALA A 128 32.44 -28.72 -36.34
C ALA A 128 33.52 -27.99 -35.52
N PRO A 129 33.24 -26.79 -34.98
CA PRO A 129 34.13 -26.16 -34.03
C PRO A 129 34.15 -27.01 -32.75
N LEU A 130 35.35 -27.48 -32.37
CA LEU A 130 35.62 -28.05 -31.05
C LEU A 130 35.18 -27.05 -29.98
N HIS A 131 34.17 -27.42 -29.20
CA HIS A 131 33.84 -26.71 -27.96
C HIS A 131 35.08 -26.67 -27.05
N PRO A 132 35.51 -25.50 -26.56
CA PRO A 132 36.52 -25.44 -25.52
C PRO A 132 35.97 -26.13 -24.27
N ALA A 133 36.80 -26.99 -23.67
CA ALA A 133 36.49 -27.65 -22.40
C ALA A 133 36.08 -26.63 -21.34
N ALA A 134 35.05 -26.97 -20.56
CA ALA A 134 34.59 -26.16 -19.44
C ALA A 134 35.76 -25.85 -18.48
N PRO A 135 35.96 -24.59 -18.07
CA PRO A 135 37.01 -24.25 -17.12
C PRO A 135 36.76 -24.94 -15.77
N ALA A 136 37.83 -25.49 -15.20
CA ALA A 136 37.79 -26.14 -13.89
C ALA A 136 37.30 -25.16 -12.81
N ARG A 137 36.33 -25.60 -12.00
CA ARG A 137 35.82 -24.88 -10.84
C ARG A 137 36.97 -24.52 -9.88
N PRO A 138 37.18 -23.23 -9.53
CA PRO A 138 38.20 -22.86 -8.57
C PRO A 138 37.78 -23.30 -7.15
N ARG A 139 38.55 -24.22 -6.57
CA ARG A 139 38.55 -24.52 -5.13
C ARG A 139 39.15 -23.31 -4.39
N SER A 140 38.35 -22.51 -3.68
CA SER A 140 38.83 -21.74 -2.51
C SER A 140 37.70 -21.07 -1.70
N ALA A 141 36.89 -21.88 -1.01
CA ALA A 141 35.94 -21.39 0.00
C ALA A 141 36.64 -20.94 1.31
N VAL A 142 37.95 -21.14 1.47
CA VAL A 142 38.65 -20.91 2.76
C VAL A 142 39.32 -19.53 2.86
N ARG A 143 39.41 -18.74 1.78
CA ARG A 143 40.07 -17.41 1.81
C ARG A 143 39.14 -16.20 1.93
N ARG A 144 37.81 -16.38 1.89
CA ARG A 144 36.85 -15.26 2.02
C ARG A 144 36.41 -14.94 3.46
N LEU A 145 36.86 -15.70 4.45
CA LEU A 145 36.54 -15.47 5.87
C LEU A 145 37.55 -14.57 6.61
N ALA A 146 38.71 -14.24 6.03
CA ALA A 146 39.75 -13.46 6.71
C ALA A 146 39.55 -11.93 6.59
N ALA A 147 38.89 -11.44 5.53
CA ALA A 147 38.69 -10.02 5.30
C ALA A 147 37.66 -9.36 6.28
N PRO A 148 36.50 -9.96 6.61
CA PRO A 148 35.54 -9.32 7.52
C PRO A 148 36.02 -9.31 8.99
N LEU A 149 36.84 -10.27 9.40
CA LEU A 149 37.40 -10.32 10.76
C LEU A 149 38.44 -9.23 11.00
N LEU A 150 39.20 -8.83 9.98
CA LEU A 150 40.17 -7.74 10.08
C LEU A 150 39.49 -6.36 10.12
N ALA A 151 38.37 -6.18 9.41
CA ALA A 151 37.56 -4.97 9.47
C ALA A 151 36.87 -4.80 10.83
N LEU A 152 36.36 -5.89 11.42
CA LEU A 152 35.76 -5.88 12.76
C LEU A 152 36.78 -5.57 13.86
N ALA A 153 38.01 -6.10 13.75
CA ALA A 153 39.09 -5.80 14.68
C ALA A 153 39.55 -4.33 14.62
N LEU A 154 39.56 -3.73 13.42
CA LEU A 154 39.88 -2.30 13.24
C LEU A 154 38.77 -1.38 13.76
N ALA A 155 37.49 -1.77 13.62
CA ALA A 155 36.36 -1.03 14.19
C ALA A 155 36.34 -1.08 15.73
N LEU A 156 36.68 -2.23 16.32
CA LEU A 156 36.78 -2.36 17.79
C LEU A 156 37.94 -1.54 18.38
N ALA A 157 39.06 -1.44 17.65
CA ALA A 157 40.19 -0.60 18.06
C ALA A 157 39.87 0.91 17.97
N ALA A 158 39.03 1.33 17.00
CA ALA A 158 38.57 2.71 16.89
C ALA A 158 37.63 3.12 18.04
N LEU A 159 36.79 2.18 18.53
CA LEU A 159 35.91 2.38 19.69
C LEU A 159 36.67 2.50 21.02
N ILE A 160 37.87 1.93 21.13
CA ILE A 160 38.73 2.06 22.32
C ILE A 160 39.54 3.37 22.29
N ALA A 161 39.82 3.91 21.10
CA ALA A 161 40.55 5.17 20.94
C ALA A 161 39.66 6.42 21.11
N PHE A 162 38.37 6.34 20.79
CA PHE A 162 37.38 7.39 21.04
C PHE A 162 36.55 7.05 22.28
N GLY A 163 37.04 7.48 23.44
CA GLY A 163 36.42 7.21 24.74
C GLY A 163 34.96 7.66 24.84
N VAL A 164 34.04 6.73 24.64
CA VAL A 164 32.64 6.85 25.04
C VAL A 164 32.48 6.18 26.40
N THR A 165 32.43 6.98 27.45
CA THR A 165 32.04 6.51 28.79
C THR A 165 30.53 6.30 28.82
N LEU A 166 30.08 5.03 28.74
CA LEU A 166 28.71 4.63 29.03
C LEU A 166 28.50 4.60 30.56
N GLY A 167 27.80 5.61 31.08
CA GLY A 167 27.25 5.60 32.44
C GLY A 167 25.91 4.86 32.47
N GLY A 168 25.83 3.75 33.21
CA GLY A 168 24.64 2.91 33.31
C GLY A 168 23.53 3.48 34.22
N PRO A 169 22.29 2.99 34.10
CA PRO A 169 21.16 3.43 34.90
C PRO A 169 21.22 2.83 36.30
N GLY A 170 21.35 3.70 37.31
CA GLY A 170 21.24 3.34 38.73
C GLY A 170 19.82 3.52 39.22
N SER A 171 19.16 2.40 39.57
CA SER A 171 17.92 2.35 40.34
C SER A 171 18.12 2.94 41.74
N ALA A 172 17.31 3.95 42.11
CA ALA A 172 17.17 4.39 43.49
C ALA A 172 15.69 4.49 43.85
N LYS A 173 15.27 3.64 44.81
CA LYS A 173 13.97 3.71 45.49
C LYS A 173 13.89 4.97 46.35
N PRO A 174 12.76 5.67 46.45
CA PRO A 174 12.58 6.70 47.47
C PRO A 174 12.22 6.06 48.81
N HIS A 175 12.99 6.39 49.85
CA HIS A 175 12.60 6.20 51.24
C HIS A 175 11.63 7.31 51.66
N ALA A 176 10.51 6.90 52.26
CA ALA A 176 9.66 7.76 53.06
C ALA A 176 10.40 8.19 54.34
N ALA A 177 10.33 9.47 54.67
CA ALA A 177 10.69 9.99 55.98
C ALA A 177 9.53 10.85 56.50
N ASP A 178 8.98 10.42 57.63
CA ASP A 178 7.98 11.12 58.41
C ASP A 178 8.59 12.29 59.20
N GLY A 179 7.81 13.37 59.31
CA GLY A 179 7.66 14.13 60.55
C GLY A 179 8.46 15.44 60.71
N ALA A 180 7.79 16.58 60.52
CA ALA A 180 7.48 17.52 61.61
C ALA A 180 6.72 18.77 61.09
N LEU A 181 5.58 19.03 61.73
CA LEU A 181 4.65 20.14 61.48
C LEU A 181 5.24 21.49 61.88
N GLY A 182 5.33 22.42 60.92
CA GLY A 182 5.53 23.85 61.15
C GLY A 182 4.39 24.64 60.50
N ALA A 183 3.74 25.52 61.27
CA ALA A 183 2.57 26.30 60.89
C ALA A 183 2.77 27.17 59.62
N PRO A 184 1.71 27.41 58.83
CA PRO A 184 1.80 28.10 57.55
C PRO A 184 2.10 29.60 57.73
N ARG A 185 3.18 30.09 57.12
CA ARG A 185 3.34 31.51 56.81
C ARG A 185 2.48 31.85 55.59
N PRO A 186 1.75 32.99 55.57
CA PRO A 186 1.10 33.47 54.36
C PRO A 186 2.18 33.97 53.40
N GLY A 187 2.70 33.06 52.58
CA GLY A 187 3.44 33.42 51.39
C GLY A 187 2.45 33.94 50.37
N THR A 188 2.54 35.22 50.04
CA THR A 188 1.96 35.77 48.82
C THR A 188 2.55 35.00 47.64
N ALA A 189 1.84 33.97 47.18
CA ALA A 189 2.08 33.39 45.87
C ALA A 189 1.73 34.47 44.85
N THR A 190 2.77 35.17 44.38
CA THR A 190 2.70 35.94 43.15
C THR A 190 2.11 35.02 42.08
N PRO A 191 1.10 35.45 41.30
CA PRO A 191 0.65 34.69 40.16
C PRO A 191 1.86 34.42 39.26
N MET A 192 2.24 33.15 39.09
CA MET A 192 3.18 32.78 38.05
C MET A 192 2.49 33.12 36.73
N ALA A 193 2.95 34.19 36.08
CA ALA A 193 2.66 34.45 34.68
C ALA A 193 3.00 33.19 33.88
N PRO A 194 2.18 32.80 32.88
CA PRO A 194 2.51 31.64 32.07
C PRO A 194 3.89 31.84 31.44
N ALA A 195 4.78 30.88 31.67
CA ALA A 195 6.13 30.86 31.11
C ALA A 195 6.03 30.52 29.61
N HIS A 196 5.56 31.47 28.80
CA HIS A 196 5.54 31.35 27.36
C HIS A 196 6.40 32.47 26.81
N GLY A 197 7.65 32.15 26.47
CA GLY A 197 8.49 33.00 25.63
C GLY A 197 7.81 33.26 24.26
N PRO A 198 8.44 34.06 23.38
CA PRO A 198 7.84 34.34 22.09
C PRO A 198 7.63 33.04 21.29
N THR A 199 6.44 32.88 20.71
CA THR A 199 6.05 31.72 19.92
C THR A 199 5.86 32.08 18.45
N ILE A 200 5.98 31.10 17.56
CA ILE A 200 5.55 31.26 16.16
C ILE A 200 4.05 30.90 16.11
N ALA A 201 3.22 31.84 15.64
CA ALA A 201 1.78 31.62 15.56
C ALA A 201 1.45 30.64 14.43
N THR A 202 0.54 29.70 14.70
CA THR A 202 0.05 28.75 13.68
C THR A 202 -0.51 29.45 12.44
N ALA A 203 -1.17 30.61 12.62
CA ALA A 203 -1.70 31.41 11.51
C ALA A 203 -0.59 31.95 10.58
N ASP A 204 0.58 32.31 11.12
CA ASP A 204 1.72 32.77 10.29
C ASP A 204 2.25 31.61 9.42
N ILE A 205 2.32 30.41 9.99
CA ILE A 205 2.73 29.19 9.28
C ILE A 205 1.68 28.77 8.24
N GLN A 206 0.40 28.85 8.56
CA GLN A 206 -0.67 28.57 7.61
C GLN A 206 -0.59 29.51 6.41
N ALA A 207 -0.29 30.80 6.62
CA ALA A 207 -0.10 31.75 5.53
C ALA A 207 1.09 31.38 4.61
N ILE A 208 2.16 30.77 5.13
CA ILE A 208 3.26 30.24 4.31
C ILE A 208 2.78 29.03 3.50
N ALA A 209 2.07 28.09 4.13
CA ALA A 209 1.53 26.91 3.46
C ALA A 209 0.53 27.27 2.33
N ASP A 210 -0.34 28.25 2.58
CA ASP A 210 -1.31 28.75 1.61
C ASP A 210 -0.61 29.41 0.41
N ARG A 211 0.41 30.24 0.63
CA ARG A 211 1.20 30.85 -0.45
C ARG A 211 1.92 29.81 -1.28
N ARG A 212 2.53 28.81 -0.64
CA ARG A 212 3.21 27.72 -1.34
C ARG A 212 2.23 26.87 -2.15
N THR A 213 1.03 26.62 -1.61
CA THR A 213 -0.05 25.96 -2.34
C THR A 213 -0.49 26.76 -3.57
N ALA A 214 -0.72 28.07 -3.41
CA ALA A 214 -1.06 28.95 -4.53
C ALA A 214 0.05 28.97 -5.60
N ALA A 215 1.31 28.97 -5.18
CA ALA A 215 2.46 28.92 -6.09
C ALA A 215 2.57 27.58 -6.83
N ILE A 216 2.23 26.45 -6.20
CA ILE A 216 2.11 25.15 -6.89
C ILE A 216 1.04 25.22 -7.98
N LEU A 217 -0.15 25.69 -7.64
CA LEU A 217 -1.28 25.80 -8.58
C LEU A 217 -0.98 26.75 -9.75
N ALA A 218 -0.24 27.83 -9.49
CA ALA A 218 0.17 28.80 -10.50
C ALA A 218 1.47 28.43 -11.23
N GLN A 219 2.16 27.36 -10.80
CA GLN A 219 3.51 27.00 -11.26
C GLN A 219 4.52 28.15 -11.12
N ASP A 220 4.39 28.96 -10.07
CA ASP A 220 5.19 30.16 -9.81
C ASP A 220 6.40 29.84 -8.92
N GLU A 221 7.54 29.54 -9.54
CA GLU A 221 8.77 29.17 -8.84
C GLU A 221 9.32 30.28 -7.91
N PRO A 222 9.37 31.56 -8.31
CA PRO A 222 9.72 32.65 -7.40
C PRO A 222 8.79 32.73 -6.17
N ALA A 223 7.47 32.63 -6.35
CA ALA A 223 6.53 32.67 -5.23
C ALA A 223 6.65 31.42 -4.33
N PHE A 224 6.94 30.25 -4.90
CA PHE A 224 7.11 29.02 -4.14
C PHE A 224 8.33 29.06 -3.21
N THR A 225 9.40 29.71 -3.65
CA THR A 225 10.68 29.77 -2.94
C THR A 225 10.85 30.99 -2.04
N VAL A 226 9.91 31.94 -2.05
CA VAL A 226 10.05 33.24 -1.35
C VAL A 226 10.24 33.11 0.16
N ASP A 227 9.68 32.08 0.77
CA ASP A 227 9.74 31.82 2.22
C ASP A 227 10.93 30.91 2.61
N LEU A 228 11.74 30.46 1.65
CA LEU A 228 12.95 29.68 1.93
C LEU A 228 14.10 30.59 2.38
N ASP A 229 15.04 30.02 3.11
CA ASP A 229 16.32 30.65 3.42
C ASP A 229 17.24 30.63 2.18
N PRO A 230 17.57 31.80 1.59
CA PRO A 230 18.43 31.86 0.42
C PRO A 230 19.88 31.43 0.70
N ASP A 231 20.31 31.41 1.97
CA ASP A 231 21.65 31.00 2.37
C ASP A 231 21.80 29.47 2.43
N VAL A 232 20.71 28.72 2.18
CA VAL A 232 20.70 27.25 2.07
C VAL A 232 20.40 26.85 0.61
N PRO A 233 21.39 26.93 -0.31
CA PRO A 233 21.16 26.77 -1.74
C PRO A 233 20.63 25.38 -2.13
N ASP A 234 21.03 24.33 -1.41
CA ASP A 234 20.56 22.97 -1.67
C ASP A 234 19.06 22.82 -1.35
N LEU A 235 18.57 23.51 -0.31
CA LEU A 235 17.14 23.56 0.02
C LEU A 235 16.37 24.25 -1.10
N VAL A 236 16.84 25.42 -1.55
CA VAL A 236 16.19 26.17 -2.64
C VAL A 236 16.16 25.33 -3.91
N GLY A 237 17.30 24.76 -4.33
CA GLY A 237 17.39 23.92 -5.53
C GLY A 237 16.53 22.66 -5.44
N GLY A 238 16.45 22.03 -4.26
CA GLY A 238 15.57 20.89 -3.98
C GLY A 238 14.09 21.23 -4.14
N GLN A 239 13.66 22.35 -3.56
CA GLN A 239 12.27 22.80 -3.62
C GLN A 239 11.86 23.29 -5.02
N GLN A 240 12.76 23.93 -5.76
CA GLN A 240 12.52 24.26 -7.17
C GLN A 240 12.34 23.00 -8.03
N ARG A 241 13.17 21.96 -7.81
CA ARG A 241 13.01 20.66 -8.48
C ARG A 241 11.66 20.02 -8.14
N LEU A 242 11.29 20.00 -6.86
CA LEU A 242 9.99 19.49 -6.41
C LEU A 242 8.85 20.18 -7.17
N LEU A 243 8.83 21.51 -7.24
CA LEU A 243 7.78 22.24 -7.97
C LEU A 243 7.73 21.85 -9.46
N ARG A 244 8.88 21.78 -10.13
CA ARG A 244 8.93 21.36 -11.55
C ARG A 244 8.45 19.93 -11.74
N ASN A 245 8.76 19.02 -10.83
CA ASN A 245 8.28 17.65 -10.87
C ASN A 245 6.75 17.57 -10.66
N LEU A 246 6.20 18.31 -9.70
CA LEU A 246 4.76 18.38 -9.47
C LEU A 246 4.02 18.94 -10.69
N ALA A 247 4.60 19.92 -11.38
CA ALA A 247 4.06 20.45 -12.64
C ALA A 247 3.94 19.39 -13.75
N LEU A 248 4.70 18.29 -13.67
CA LEU A 248 4.63 17.18 -14.63
C LEU A 248 3.56 16.15 -14.30
N VAL A 249 2.91 16.20 -13.13
CA VAL A 249 1.89 15.24 -12.66
C VAL A 249 0.51 15.91 -12.69
N SER A 250 -0.53 15.12 -13.01
CA SER A 250 -1.90 15.62 -13.09
C SER A 250 -2.59 15.36 -11.75
N PHE A 251 -3.07 16.43 -11.12
CA PHE A 251 -3.74 16.35 -9.83
C PHE A 251 -5.16 16.93 -9.93
N ASP A 252 -6.10 16.25 -9.30
CA ASP A 252 -7.46 16.77 -9.08
C ASP A 252 -7.52 17.61 -7.81
N GLN A 253 -6.59 17.39 -6.88
CA GLN A 253 -6.39 18.17 -5.67
C GLN A 253 -4.90 18.20 -5.33
N ILE A 254 -4.40 19.33 -4.86
CA ILE A 254 -3.01 19.51 -4.43
C ILE A 254 -2.91 20.70 -3.47
N GLY A 255 -2.16 20.55 -2.38
CA GLY A 255 -1.88 21.65 -1.46
C GLY A 255 -1.16 21.22 -0.20
N TYR A 256 -0.81 22.19 0.63
CA TYR A 256 -0.23 21.97 1.95
C TYR A 256 -1.24 22.31 3.05
N ARG A 257 -1.25 21.48 4.09
CA ARG A 257 -2.04 21.71 5.31
C ARG A 257 -1.14 21.60 6.54
N VAL A 258 -1.17 22.62 7.38
CA VAL A 258 -0.41 22.62 8.64
C VAL A 258 -1.11 21.68 9.63
N GLU A 259 -0.34 20.78 10.24
CA GLU A 259 -0.86 19.82 11.22
C GLU A 259 -0.45 20.22 12.63
N THR A 260 0.85 20.47 12.83
CA THR A 260 1.39 20.82 14.14
C THR A 260 2.43 21.93 14.01
N VAL A 261 2.56 22.74 15.06
CA VAL A 261 3.63 23.74 15.19
C VAL A 261 4.24 23.58 16.57
N GLN A 262 5.48 23.11 16.62
CA GLN A 262 6.25 22.97 17.84
C GLN A 262 7.34 24.04 17.88
N THR A 263 7.10 25.12 18.64
CA THR A 263 8.12 26.15 18.87
C THR A 263 9.10 25.70 19.95
N MET A 264 10.40 25.79 19.65
CA MET A 264 11.48 25.54 20.60
C MET A 264 11.71 26.76 21.49
N PRO A 265 12.29 26.60 22.70
CA PRO A 265 12.70 27.73 23.51
C PRO A 265 13.59 28.69 22.72
N ALA A 266 13.29 29.98 22.79
CA ALA A 266 14.10 31.00 22.12
C ALA A 266 15.54 30.96 22.66
N ILE A 267 16.51 31.11 21.75
CA ILE A 267 17.92 31.28 22.08
C ILE A 267 18.28 32.71 21.66
N ASP A 268 18.61 33.55 22.65
CA ASP A 268 18.65 35.00 22.51
C ASP A 268 17.31 35.53 21.97
N ASP A 269 17.29 36.02 20.74
CA ASP A 269 16.13 36.56 20.03
C ASP A 269 15.63 35.64 18.90
N ARG A 270 16.35 34.55 18.64
CA ARG A 270 16.05 33.60 17.57
C ARG A 270 15.07 32.54 18.04
N ILE A 271 14.03 32.34 17.24
CA ILE A 271 13.01 31.32 17.47
C ILE A 271 13.08 30.29 16.35
N THR A 272 13.08 29.02 16.72
CA THR A 272 12.99 27.90 15.79
C THR A 272 11.70 27.13 16.08
N ALA A 273 10.99 26.70 15.04
CA ALA A 273 9.89 25.76 15.16
C ALA A 273 10.06 24.57 14.21
N TYR A 274 9.64 23.41 14.68
CA TYR A 274 9.35 22.27 13.82
C TYR A 274 7.87 22.30 13.47
N VAL A 275 7.57 22.28 12.18
CA VAL A 275 6.22 22.35 11.66
C VAL A 275 5.95 21.08 10.88
N ASP A 276 5.00 20.27 11.33
CA ASP A 276 4.51 19.16 10.52
C ASP A 276 3.42 19.66 9.57
N VAL A 277 3.60 19.33 8.30
CA VAL A 277 2.77 19.74 7.18
C VAL A 277 2.41 18.49 6.39
N SER A 278 1.13 18.33 6.10
CA SER A 278 0.69 17.33 5.14
C SER A 278 0.71 17.93 3.74
N PHE A 279 1.34 17.25 2.80
CA PHE A 279 1.14 17.48 1.38
C PHE A 279 -0.08 16.66 0.95
N ASP A 280 -1.19 17.37 0.76
CA ASP A 280 -2.51 16.83 0.51
C ASP A 280 -2.75 16.80 -1.01
N HIS A 281 -2.88 15.63 -1.62
CA HIS A 281 -3.05 15.49 -3.08
C HIS A 281 -3.97 14.35 -3.50
N ARG A 282 -4.45 14.44 -4.74
CA ARG A 282 -5.17 13.37 -5.43
C ARG A 282 -4.70 13.33 -6.88
N ILE A 283 -3.93 12.31 -7.24
CA ILE A 283 -3.47 12.10 -8.62
C ILE A 283 -4.66 11.70 -9.47
N SER A 284 -4.90 12.45 -10.54
CA SER A 284 -6.02 12.26 -11.45
C SER A 284 -6.03 10.83 -12.00
N ARG A 285 -7.19 10.17 -11.93
CA ARG A 285 -7.43 8.80 -12.44
C ARG A 285 -6.59 7.69 -11.80
N ALA A 286 -5.94 7.95 -10.67
CA ALA A 286 -5.26 6.90 -9.90
C ALA A 286 -5.79 6.84 -8.46
N ASP A 287 -5.95 7.99 -7.82
CA ASP A 287 -6.42 8.08 -6.44
C ASP A 287 -7.96 8.21 -6.39
N THR A 288 -8.62 7.47 -5.50
CA THR A 288 -10.07 7.51 -5.26
C THR A 288 -10.46 8.66 -4.32
N ALA A 289 -9.53 9.11 -3.48
CA ALA A 289 -9.74 10.18 -2.52
C ALA A 289 -8.42 10.93 -2.27
N THR A 290 -8.50 12.10 -1.64
CA THR A 290 -7.31 12.88 -1.31
C THR A 290 -6.49 12.16 -0.25
N VAL A 291 -5.21 11.98 -0.52
CA VAL A 291 -4.22 11.36 0.36
C VAL A 291 -3.22 12.39 0.87
N GLY A 292 -2.42 12.02 1.87
CA GLY A 292 -1.47 12.93 2.51
C GLY A 292 -0.07 12.33 2.67
N GLU A 293 0.96 13.09 2.33
CA GLU A 293 2.37 12.78 2.62
C GLU A 293 2.89 13.73 3.71
N GLY A 294 3.68 13.23 4.66
CA GLY A 294 4.16 13.99 5.81
C GLY A 294 5.49 14.69 5.57
N TYR A 295 5.48 16.02 5.57
CA TYR A 295 6.66 16.88 5.54
C TYR A 295 6.86 17.59 6.89
N ARG A 296 8.11 17.71 7.32
CA ARG A 296 8.51 18.55 8.44
C ARG A 296 9.33 19.74 7.95
N TRP A 297 8.83 20.95 8.19
CA TRP A 297 9.58 22.17 7.94
C TRP A 297 10.30 22.61 9.22
N THR A 298 11.57 22.94 9.10
CA THR A 298 12.28 23.72 10.13
C THR A 298 12.11 25.18 9.78
N VAL A 299 11.41 25.93 10.63
CA VAL A 299 11.11 27.35 10.43
C VAL A 299 11.83 28.20 11.46
N VAL A 300 12.47 29.27 11.02
CA VAL A 300 13.25 30.18 11.85
C VAL A 300 12.73 31.61 11.74
N ARG A 301 12.73 32.32 12.87
CA ARG A 301 12.68 33.77 12.96
C ARG A 301 13.95 34.25 13.66
N ASP A 302 14.84 34.94 12.95
CA ASP A 302 16.16 35.32 13.50
C ASP A 302 16.10 36.40 14.58
N ALA A 303 15.14 37.31 14.48
CA ALA A 303 14.94 38.39 15.44
C ALA A 303 13.45 38.85 15.46
N PRO A 304 13.01 39.55 16.51
CA PRO A 304 11.69 40.17 16.55
C PRO A 304 11.40 41.00 15.29
N GLY A 305 10.31 40.67 14.58
CA GLY A 305 9.90 41.35 13.35
C GLY A 305 10.61 40.89 12.07
N ALA A 306 11.61 40.01 12.15
CA ALA A 306 12.17 39.35 10.97
C ALA A 306 11.14 38.42 10.30
N PRO A 307 11.20 38.23 8.97
CA PRO A 307 10.34 37.27 8.28
C PRO A 307 10.62 35.85 8.78
N LEU A 308 9.60 34.99 8.73
CA LEU A 308 9.79 33.55 8.93
C LEU A 308 10.47 32.95 7.69
N ARG A 309 11.45 32.08 7.93
CA ARG A 309 12.21 31.38 6.88
C ARG A 309 12.15 29.89 7.11
N ILE A 310 11.85 29.12 6.07
CA ILE A 310 12.04 27.68 6.06
C ILE A 310 13.53 27.43 5.79
N THR A 311 14.23 26.83 6.76
CA THR A 311 15.66 26.52 6.69
C THR A 311 15.94 25.02 6.47
N GLY A 312 14.90 24.18 6.48
CA GLY A 312 15.01 22.75 6.24
C GLY A 312 13.66 22.10 5.96
N VAL A 313 13.68 21.03 5.16
CA VAL A 313 12.51 20.21 4.83
C VAL A 313 12.93 18.75 4.94
N ASP A 314 12.26 18.01 5.82
CA ASP A 314 12.44 16.59 6.06
C ASP A 314 11.07 15.88 6.03
N GLY A 315 11.04 14.57 6.29
CA GLY A 315 9.79 13.84 6.47
C GLY A 315 9.24 13.96 7.89
N THR A 316 7.91 13.99 8.03
CA THR A 316 7.26 13.96 9.36
C THR A 316 7.49 12.61 10.02
N PRO A 317 8.07 12.54 11.24
CA PRO A 317 8.27 11.27 11.92
C PRO A 317 6.94 10.63 12.31
N TYR A 318 6.86 9.29 12.25
CA TYR A 318 5.73 8.57 12.84
C TYR A 318 5.70 8.73 14.37
N GLU A 319 4.50 8.86 14.94
CA GLU A 319 4.32 8.88 16.39
C GLU A 319 4.92 7.61 17.02
N GLY A 320 5.83 7.78 17.98
CA GLY A 320 6.46 6.67 18.70
C GLY A 320 7.55 5.89 17.96
N ALA A 321 7.75 6.12 16.66
CA ALA A 321 8.70 5.34 15.85
C ALA A 321 10.17 5.86 15.89
N GLY A 322 10.41 6.98 16.59
CA GLY A 322 11.68 7.71 16.50
C GLY A 322 11.91 8.31 15.11
N TYR A 323 13.01 9.05 14.92
CA TYR A 323 13.33 9.72 13.65
C TYR A 323 13.65 8.77 12.47
N ALA A 324 13.53 7.46 12.66
CA ALA A 324 13.90 6.46 11.66
C ALA A 324 12.82 6.24 10.58
N TYR A 325 11.59 6.73 10.81
CA TYR A 325 10.45 6.51 9.92
C TYR A 325 9.74 7.82 9.64
N ALA A 326 9.59 8.16 8.36
CA ALA A 326 8.82 9.31 7.93
C ALA A 326 7.50 8.88 7.30
N ARG A 327 6.42 9.62 7.57
CA ARG A 327 5.09 9.34 7.02
C ARG A 327 5.08 9.60 5.52
N ASP A 328 5.20 8.53 4.74
CA ASP A 328 5.08 8.51 3.28
C ASP A 328 6.07 9.43 2.56
N TYR A 329 7.25 9.66 3.16
CA TYR A 329 8.34 10.51 2.63
C TYR A 329 9.68 9.76 2.60
N PRO A 330 10.56 9.99 1.61
CA PRO A 330 10.39 10.87 0.46
C PRO A 330 9.54 10.22 -0.64
N ALA A 331 8.85 11.06 -1.42
CA ALA A 331 8.22 10.68 -2.67
C ALA A 331 9.20 10.90 -3.86
N PRO A 332 8.89 10.36 -5.06
CA PRO A 332 9.80 10.42 -6.21
C PRO A 332 10.13 11.85 -6.64
N TRP A 333 9.18 12.78 -6.49
CA TRP A 333 9.37 14.19 -6.85
C TRP A 333 10.31 14.95 -5.91
N ASP A 334 10.59 14.43 -4.70
CA ASP A 334 11.60 14.99 -3.80
C ASP A 334 13.02 14.61 -4.24
N HIS A 335 13.16 13.45 -4.88
CA HIS A 335 14.45 12.77 -5.03
C HIS A 335 15.26 13.23 -6.25
N ALA A 336 14.66 13.22 -7.44
CA ALA A 336 15.35 13.47 -8.70
C ALA A 336 14.42 14.16 -9.72
N ASP A 337 15.00 14.72 -10.79
CA ASP A 337 14.19 15.22 -11.91
C ASP A 337 13.37 14.08 -12.53
N LEU A 338 12.08 14.31 -12.76
CA LEU A 338 11.19 13.27 -13.25
C LEU A 338 10.94 13.36 -14.76
N THR A 339 10.80 12.19 -15.37
CA THR A 339 10.07 11.98 -16.61
C THR A 339 8.76 11.31 -16.27
N VAL A 340 7.64 11.96 -16.60
CA VAL A 340 6.30 11.43 -16.34
C VAL A 340 5.69 10.91 -17.63
N VAL A 341 5.44 9.60 -17.69
CA VAL A 341 4.72 8.96 -18.80
C VAL A 341 3.32 8.60 -18.35
N ARG A 342 2.33 8.87 -19.19
CA ARG A 342 0.92 8.58 -18.90
C ARG A 342 0.33 7.64 -19.94
N ARG A 343 -0.56 6.78 -19.47
CA ARG A 343 -1.53 6.01 -20.25
C ARG A 343 -2.91 6.25 -19.64
N GLU A 344 -3.91 5.46 -20.03
CA GLU A 344 -5.28 5.66 -19.57
C GLU A 344 -5.42 5.37 -18.07
N HIS A 345 -4.80 4.28 -17.61
CA HIS A 345 -4.87 3.79 -16.24
C HIS A 345 -3.52 3.85 -15.51
N VAL A 346 -2.45 4.32 -16.16
CA VAL A 346 -1.09 4.27 -15.59
C VAL A 346 -0.40 5.62 -15.67
N VAL A 347 0.25 6.00 -14.57
CA VAL A 347 1.21 7.10 -14.50
C VAL A 347 2.57 6.56 -14.03
N VAL A 348 3.59 6.66 -14.88
CA VAL A 348 4.97 6.28 -14.54
C VAL A 348 5.77 7.52 -14.17
N LEU A 349 6.34 7.54 -12.96
CA LEU A 349 7.22 8.58 -12.44
C LEU A 349 8.67 8.09 -12.48
N ALA A 350 9.35 8.27 -13.62
CA ALA A 350 10.70 7.75 -13.83
C ALA A 350 11.77 8.81 -13.53
N GLY A 351 12.79 8.44 -12.76
CA GLY A 351 13.99 9.27 -12.59
C GLY A 351 14.94 9.16 -13.79
N PRO A 352 16.06 9.89 -13.81
CA PRO A 352 16.98 9.93 -14.96
C PRO A 352 17.54 8.55 -15.34
N ALA A 353 17.75 7.67 -14.37
CA ALA A 353 18.28 6.33 -14.58
C ALA A 353 17.28 5.38 -15.28
N THR A 354 15.97 5.60 -15.10
CA THR A 354 14.90 4.74 -15.64
C THR A 354 14.10 5.39 -16.76
N ALA A 355 14.30 6.69 -17.02
CA ALA A 355 13.58 7.47 -18.04
C ALA A 355 13.60 6.85 -19.44
N ARG A 356 14.73 6.26 -19.87
CA ARG A 356 14.85 5.63 -21.20
C ARG A 356 13.90 4.43 -21.40
N GLY A 357 13.58 3.72 -20.32
CA GLY A 357 12.68 2.55 -20.33
C GLY A 357 11.24 2.89 -19.99
N ALA A 358 10.96 4.12 -19.53
CA ALA A 358 9.67 4.48 -18.94
C ALA A 358 8.49 4.32 -19.89
N ASP A 359 8.66 4.64 -21.18
CA ASP A 359 7.58 4.51 -22.18
C ASP A 359 7.18 3.05 -22.41
N ARG A 360 8.16 2.14 -22.55
CA ARG A 360 7.90 0.69 -22.69
C ARG A 360 7.32 0.08 -21.43
N LEU A 361 7.79 0.54 -20.26
CA LEU A 361 7.22 0.12 -18.99
C LEU A 361 5.76 0.57 -18.88
N ALA A 362 5.45 1.80 -19.30
CA ALA A 362 4.09 2.32 -19.29
C ALA A 362 3.16 1.51 -20.22
N ASP A 363 3.63 1.06 -21.38
CA ASP A 363 2.85 0.18 -22.27
C ASP A 363 2.55 -1.18 -21.63
N ALA A 364 3.57 -1.84 -21.08
CA ALA A 364 3.39 -3.13 -20.39
C ALA A 364 2.49 -3.00 -19.15
N ALA A 365 2.64 -1.90 -18.42
CA ALA A 365 1.81 -1.59 -17.27
C ALA A 365 0.36 -1.30 -17.66
N GLU A 366 0.11 -0.58 -18.75
CA GLU A 366 -1.25 -0.33 -19.23
C GLU A 366 -1.96 -1.63 -19.65
N GLU A 367 -1.24 -2.57 -20.28
CA GLU A 367 -1.78 -3.90 -20.59
C GLU A 367 -2.16 -4.66 -19.31
N ALA A 368 -1.27 -4.69 -18.32
CA ALA A 368 -1.53 -5.31 -17.01
C ALA A 368 -2.72 -4.64 -16.28
N ALA A 369 -2.75 -3.31 -16.27
CA ALA A 369 -3.79 -2.51 -15.61
C ALA A 369 -5.18 -2.81 -16.20
N ARG A 370 -5.30 -2.85 -17.54
CA ARG A 370 -6.56 -3.23 -18.20
C ARG A 370 -7.00 -4.62 -17.82
N ALA A 371 -6.08 -5.59 -17.85
CA ALA A 371 -6.40 -6.97 -17.50
C ALA A 371 -6.98 -7.08 -16.08
N ASP A 372 -6.38 -6.40 -15.11
CA ASP A 372 -6.80 -6.46 -13.71
C ASP A 372 -8.08 -5.67 -13.44
N ILE A 373 -8.20 -4.47 -14.02
CA ILE A 373 -9.42 -3.65 -13.93
C ILE A 373 -10.60 -4.37 -14.60
N ASP A 374 -10.43 -4.90 -15.81
CA ASP A 374 -11.49 -5.62 -16.52
C ASP A 374 -11.89 -6.89 -15.76
N THR A 375 -10.91 -7.60 -15.20
CA THR A 375 -11.15 -8.77 -14.37
C THR A 375 -12.04 -8.41 -13.18
N TRP A 376 -11.67 -7.37 -12.42
CA TRP A 376 -12.46 -6.92 -11.28
C TRP A 376 -13.82 -6.35 -11.70
N ALA A 377 -13.90 -5.65 -12.83
CA ALA A 377 -15.15 -5.11 -13.36
C ALA A 377 -16.18 -6.20 -13.73
N ASP A 378 -15.73 -7.45 -13.94
CA ASP A 378 -16.58 -8.64 -14.13
C ASP A 378 -17.21 -9.13 -12.81
N GLY A 379 -17.83 -8.19 -12.08
CA GLY A 379 -18.68 -8.43 -10.91
C GLY A 379 -18.03 -8.21 -9.54
N GLY A 380 -16.83 -7.64 -9.48
CA GLY A 380 -16.27 -7.09 -8.25
C GLY A 380 -17.05 -5.86 -7.76
N PRO A 381 -17.07 -5.59 -6.44
CA PRO A 381 -17.69 -4.38 -5.90
C PRO A 381 -17.04 -3.08 -6.42
N SER A 382 -17.82 -2.00 -6.44
CA SER A 382 -17.30 -0.66 -6.73
C SER A 382 -16.37 -0.15 -5.63
N GLY A 383 -15.59 0.88 -5.94
CA GLY A 383 -14.75 1.57 -4.96
C GLY A 383 -13.28 1.14 -4.98
N THR A 384 -12.85 0.41 -6.00
CA THR A 384 -11.43 0.11 -6.27
C THR A 384 -10.71 1.25 -6.96
N ALA A 385 -9.38 1.16 -7.02
CA ALA A 385 -8.56 2.18 -7.69
C ALA A 385 -8.86 2.25 -9.20
N PRO A 386 -9.07 3.45 -9.77
CA PRO A 386 -9.31 3.63 -11.20
C PRO A 386 -8.03 3.55 -12.06
N GLY A 387 -6.86 3.50 -11.43
CA GLY A 387 -5.56 3.45 -12.10
C GLY A 387 -4.41 3.41 -11.11
N PHE A 388 -3.18 3.45 -11.63
CA PHE A 388 -1.97 3.07 -10.91
C PHE A 388 -0.84 4.07 -11.11
N VAL A 389 -0.10 4.36 -10.04
CA VAL A 389 1.12 5.18 -10.07
C VAL A 389 2.33 4.28 -9.85
N ILE A 390 3.25 4.27 -10.81
CA ILE A 390 4.41 3.38 -10.84
C ILE A 390 5.70 4.21 -10.79
N VAL A 391 6.65 3.80 -9.97
CA VAL A 391 7.94 4.44 -9.75
C VAL A 391 9.06 3.42 -10.01
N PRO A 392 9.60 3.36 -11.25
CA PRO A 392 10.75 2.51 -11.53
C PRO A 392 12.03 3.14 -10.99
N VAL A 393 12.76 2.38 -10.17
CA VAL A 393 14.07 2.79 -9.62
C VAL A 393 15.17 1.82 -10.06
N ALA A 394 16.40 2.31 -10.12
CA ALA A 394 17.56 1.55 -10.60
C ALA A 394 18.59 1.25 -9.50
N ASP A 395 18.21 1.45 -8.24
CA ASP A 395 19.02 1.16 -7.07
C ASP A 395 18.14 0.75 -5.88
N ARG A 396 18.67 -0.19 -5.09
CA ARG A 396 17.93 -0.82 -3.99
C ARG A 396 17.74 0.10 -2.79
N ASP A 397 18.67 1.03 -2.56
CA ASP A 397 18.56 1.99 -1.47
C ASP A 397 17.39 2.94 -1.68
N THR A 398 17.13 3.37 -2.92
CA THR A 398 15.97 4.19 -3.27
C THR A 398 14.69 3.36 -3.25
N PHE A 399 14.73 2.12 -3.74
CA PHE A 399 13.59 1.18 -3.69
C PHE A 399 13.00 1.05 -2.28
N TYR A 400 13.85 0.85 -1.27
CA TYR A 400 13.40 0.73 0.11
C TYR A 400 13.23 2.06 0.84
N ARG A 401 13.73 3.19 0.32
CA ARG A 401 13.61 4.48 1.03
C ARG A 401 12.33 5.23 0.69
N LEU A 402 11.81 5.07 -0.54
CA LEU A 402 10.63 5.83 -0.98
C LEU A 402 9.42 5.53 -0.08
N TYR A 403 8.59 6.54 0.11
CA TYR A 403 7.35 6.50 0.89
C TYR A 403 7.53 6.00 2.34
N GLY A 404 8.64 6.40 2.98
CA GLY A 404 8.87 6.09 4.39
C GLY A 404 9.39 4.68 4.65
N GLY A 405 9.75 3.93 3.61
CA GLY A 405 10.42 2.64 3.76
C GLY A 405 11.81 2.77 4.41
N ARG A 406 12.37 1.64 4.84
CA ARG A 406 13.60 1.60 5.64
C ARG A 406 14.86 1.51 4.79
N THR A 407 15.77 2.47 4.99
CA THR A 407 17.16 2.32 4.50
C THR A 407 17.85 1.18 5.25
N GLY A 408 18.38 0.20 4.52
CA GLY A 408 19.09 -0.96 5.09
C GLY A 408 18.22 -2.22 5.28
N GLU A 409 16.94 -2.17 4.90
CA GLU A 409 16.22 -3.40 4.57
C GLU A 409 16.73 -3.97 3.25
N HIS A 410 16.84 -5.29 3.20
CA HIS A 410 17.44 -6.03 2.09
C HIS A 410 16.69 -7.34 1.92
N GLY A 411 15.42 -7.27 1.52
CA GLY A 411 14.70 -8.43 1.00
C GLY A 411 14.94 -8.62 -0.50
N GLU A 412 14.35 -9.68 -1.05
CA GLU A 412 14.45 -10.07 -2.46
C GLU A 412 13.29 -9.53 -3.31
N GLU A 413 12.46 -8.64 -2.75
CA GLU A 413 11.30 -8.05 -3.40
C GLU A 413 11.72 -7.30 -4.66
N SER A 414 10.80 -7.27 -5.64
CA SER A 414 11.02 -6.63 -6.94
C SER A 414 9.99 -5.54 -7.25
N GLY A 415 8.89 -5.54 -6.50
CA GLY A 415 7.91 -4.48 -6.41
C GLY A 415 7.52 -4.27 -4.94
N LEU A 416 7.07 -3.07 -4.62
CA LEU A 416 6.43 -2.72 -3.35
C LEU A 416 5.27 -1.78 -3.62
N THR A 417 4.10 -2.11 -3.09
CA THR A 417 2.92 -1.27 -3.19
C THR A 417 2.63 -0.59 -1.85
N TYR A 418 2.82 0.73 -1.80
CA TYR A 418 2.58 1.55 -0.62
C TYR A 418 1.16 2.10 -0.63
N ALA A 419 0.36 1.74 0.37
CA ALA A 419 -1.00 2.26 0.54
C ALA A 419 -0.98 3.63 1.23
N LEU A 420 -1.63 4.62 0.62
CA LEU A 420 -1.70 5.99 1.14
C LEU A 420 -3.06 6.27 1.77
N ARG A 421 -3.01 6.88 2.96
CA ARG A 421 -4.17 7.15 3.80
C ARG A 421 -4.95 8.34 3.29
N THR A 422 -6.27 8.26 3.35
CA THR A 422 -7.10 9.44 3.11
C THR A 422 -6.93 10.46 4.22
N ILE A 423 -6.99 11.74 3.83
CA ILE A 423 -6.95 12.85 4.76
C ILE A 423 -8.35 13.39 5.04
N GLY A 424 -8.50 14.03 6.21
CA GLY A 424 -9.73 14.66 6.65
C GLY A 424 -10.53 13.80 7.64
N PRO A 425 -11.52 14.40 8.33
CA PRO A 425 -12.25 13.73 9.42
C PRO A 425 -13.00 12.47 8.97
N ASP A 426 -13.61 12.53 7.79
CA ASP A 426 -14.43 11.44 7.23
C ASP A 426 -13.57 10.35 6.54
N GLY A 427 -12.28 10.61 6.33
CA GLY A 427 -11.32 9.68 5.74
C GLY A 427 -10.43 9.00 6.77
N LYS A 428 -10.62 9.23 8.07
CA LYS A 428 -9.76 8.62 9.08
C LYS A 428 -9.92 7.09 9.06
N GLY A 429 -8.80 6.39 8.91
CA GLY A 429 -8.78 4.93 8.85
C GLY A 429 -9.17 4.35 7.49
N HIS A 430 -9.20 5.16 6.43
CA HIS A 430 -9.41 4.71 5.06
C HIS A 430 -8.19 5.01 4.19
N PHE A 431 -8.16 4.37 3.02
CA PHE A 431 -7.07 4.49 2.05
C PHE A 431 -7.62 5.00 0.72
N GLY A 432 -6.91 5.97 0.11
CA GLY A 432 -7.41 6.72 -1.04
C GLY A 432 -6.56 6.56 -2.29
N GLY A 433 -5.41 5.90 -2.18
CA GLY A 433 -4.47 5.74 -3.28
C GLY A 433 -3.31 4.82 -2.89
N SER A 434 -2.51 4.46 -3.89
CA SER A 434 -1.33 3.61 -3.70
C SER A 434 -0.19 4.03 -4.62
N ARG A 435 1.04 3.64 -4.27
CA ARG A 435 2.25 3.90 -5.05
C ARG A 435 3.04 2.61 -5.23
N ILE A 436 3.21 2.18 -6.48
CA ILE A 436 3.95 0.97 -6.82
C ILE A 436 5.40 1.38 -7.11
N VAL A 437 6.35 0.92 -6.31
CA VAL A 437 7.79 1.13 -6.56
C VAL A 437 8.37 -0.16 -7.11
N LEU A 438 9.12 -0.08 -8.21
CA LEU A 438 9.68 -1.26 -8.88
C LEU A 438 11.20 -1.20 -8.94
N ASP A 439 11.87 -2.26 -8.49
CA ASP A 439 13.32 -2.41 -8.68
C ASP A 439 13.64 -2.95 -10.07
N THR A 440 14.04 -2.05 -10.97
CA THR A 440 14.39 -2.38 -12.35
C THR A 440 15.69 -3.18 -12.49
N THR A 441 16.45 -3.36 -11.41
CA THR A 441 17.65 -4.20 -11.38
C THR A 441 17.34 -5.67 -11.08
N SER A 442 16.11 -5.99 -10.68
CA SER A 442 15.70 -7.34 -10.33
C SER A 442 15.65 -8.30 -11.52
N GLY A 443 15.62 -9.60 -11.21
CA GLY A 443 15.49 -10.68 -12.19
C GLY A 443 14.20 -10.60 -13.01
N TRP A 444 13.18 -9.88 -12.55
CA TRP A 444 11.89 -9.73 -13.24
C TRP A 444 11.99 -8.82 -14.48
N PHE A 445 12.85 -7.80 -14.43
CA PHE A 445 13.09 -6.88 -15.55
C PHE A 445 14.14 -7.39 -16.54
N THR A 446 15.01 -8.30 -16.08
CA THR A 446 16.14 -8.83 -16.85
C THR A 446 15.91 -10.25 -17.37
N SER A 447 14.80 -10.89 -16.96
CA SER A 447 14.42 -12.23 -17.39
C SER A 447 14.22 -12.32 -18.91
N PRO A 448 14.69 -13.40 -19.56
CA PRO A 448 14.37 -13.66 -20.96
C PRO A 448 12.92 -14.16 -21.16
N ASN A 449 12.21 -14.56 -20.10
CA ASN A 449 10.79 -14.90 -20.17
C ASN A 449 9.96 -13.60 -20.23
N PRO A 450 9.30 -13.29 -21.37
CA PRO A 450 8.60 -12.04 -21.57
C PRO A 450 7.36 -11.90 -20.67
N ARG A 451 6.85 -12.99 -20.07
CA ARG A 451 5.68 -12.93 -19.18
C ARG A 451 5.99 -12.37 -17.80
N ARG A 452 7.23 -12.52 -17.32
CA ARG A 452 7.59 -12.18 -15.94
C ARG A 452 7.27 -10.73 -15.57
N LEU A 453 7.62 -9.79 -16.43
CA LEU A 453 7.30 -8.38 -16.15
C LEU A 453 5.78 -8.16 -16.03
N GLY A 454 4.99 -8.78 -16.91
CA GLY A 454 3.53 -8.71 -16.82
C GLY A 454 2.99 -9.33 -15.53
N GLU A 455 3.50 -10.49 -15.12
CA GLU A 455 3.14 -11.15 -13.86
C GLU A 455 3.45 -10.26 -12.63
N LEU A 456 4.65 -9.66 -12.58
CA LEU A 456 5.00 -8.71 -11.51
C LEU A 456 4.07 -7.49 -11.51
N LEU A 457 3.84 -6.89 -12.67
CA LEU A 457 2.98 -5.70 -12.77
C LEU A 457 1.56 -5.98 -12.31
N ARG A 458 0.98 -7.11 -12.73
CA ARG A 458 -0.37 -7.51 -12.31
C ARG A 458 -0.44 -7.84 -10.82
N HIS A 459 0.60 -8.46 -10.26
CA HIS A 459 0.68 -8.72 -8.82
C HIS A 459 0.66 -7.41 -8.03
N GLU A 460 1.52 -6.44 -8.35
CA GLU A 460 1.54 -5.14 -7.65
C GLU A 460 0.26 -4.32 -7.90
N MET A 461 -0.30 -4.40 -9.10
CA MET A 461 -1.57 -3.74 -9.41
C MET A 461 -2.74 -4.35 -8.66
N ALA A 462 -2.74 -5.65 -8.39
CA ALA A 462 -3.76 -6.27 -7.55
C ALA A 462 -3.79 -5.64 -6.14
N HIS A 463 -2.62 -5.47 -5.51
CA HIS A 463 -2.49 -4.78 -4.22
C HIS A 463 -3.07 -3.37 -4.29
N ALA A 464 -2.67 -2.59 -5.30
CA ALA A 464 -3.11 -1.22 -5.48
C ALA A 464 -4.61 -1.12 -5.78
N LEU A 465 -5.16 -2.05 -6.58
CA LEU A 465 -6.54 -2.06 -7.03
C LEU A 465 -7.52 -2.13 -5.86
N VAL A 466 -7.27 -3.02 -4.89
CA VAL A 466 -8.15 -3.22 -3.73
C VAL A 466 -7.76 -2.39 -2.52
N THR A 467 -6.65 -1.64 -2.57
CA THR A 467 -6.24 -0.75 -1.46
C THR A 467 -7.37 0.15 -0.99
N PRO A 468 -8.19 0.80 -1.85
CA PRO A 468 -9.25 1.69 -1.36
C PRO A 468 -10.41 0.98 -0.64
N LEU A 469 -10.50 -0.35 -0.72
CA LEU A 469 -11.46 -1.15 0.06
C LEU A 469 -10.99 -1.40 1.50
N ARG A 470 -9.73 -1.06 1.79
CA ARG A 470 -9.10 -1.28 3.08
C ARG A 470 -9.65 -0.33 4.13
N ASN A 471 -9.99 -0.88 5.30
CA ASN A 471 -10.14 -0.12 6.53
C ASN A 471 -8.95 -0.39 7.45
N GLU A 472 -8.49 0.67 8.12
CA GLU A 472 -7.56 0.55 9.23
C GLU A 472 -8.32 0.10 10.47
N VAL A 473 -7.89 -1.04 11.01
CA VAL A 473 -8.33 -1.51 12.31
C VAL A 473 -7.13 -1.45 13.27
N PRO A 474 -7.23 -0.74 14.39
CA PRO A 474 -6.09 -0.56 15.30
C PRO A 474 -5.48 -1.90 15.74
N ASN A 475 -4.16 -2.03 15.56
CA ASN A 475 -3.37 -3.23 15.90
C ASN A 475 -3.76 -4.49 15.11
N GLN A 476 -4.35 -4.34 13.92
CA GLN A 476 -4.72 -5.45 13.05
C GLN A 476 -4.38 -5.12 11.60
N ASP A 477 -3.49 -5.93 11.03
CA ASP A 477 -3.18 -5.90 9.61
C ASP A 477 -4.00 -6.96 8.87
N GLN A 478 -4.16 -6.77 7.56
CA GLN A 478 -4.76 -7.77 6.69
C GLN A 478 -3.92 -9.06 6.75
N PRO A 479 -4.54 -10.25 6.86
CA PRO A 479 -3.80 -11.50 6.83
C PRO A 479 -2.99 -11.61 5.54
N VAL A 480 -1.69 -11.83 5.65
CA VAL A 480 -0.77 -11.73 4.50
C VAL A 480 -1.11 -12.78 3.44
N TRP A 481 -1.57 -13.97 3.85
CA TRP A 481 -2.01 -15.00 2.90
C TRP A 481 -3.20 -14.56 2.04
N VAL A 482 -4.06 -13.65 2.51
CA VAL A 482 -5.16 -13.10 1.69
C VAL A 482 -4.61 -12.05 0.73
N VAL A 483 -3.76 -11.15 1.24
CA VAL A 483 -3.16 -10.06 0.47
C VAL A 483 -2.34 -10.62 -0.70
N GLU A 484 -1.36 -11.47 -0.39
CA GLU A 484 -0.46 -12.07 -1.39
C GLU A 484 -1.16 -13.12 -2.25
N GLY A 485 -2.01 -13.95 -1.63
CA GLY A 485 -2.77 -14.96 -2.36
C GLY A 485 -3.72 -14.35 -3.40
N PHE A 486 -4.32 -13.19 -3.11
CA PHE A 486 -5.16 -12.48 -4.07
C PHE A 486 -4.34 -11.87 -5.19
N ALA A 487 -3.18 -11.28 -4.88
CA ALA A 487 -2.29 -10.71 -5.89
C ALA A 487 -1.77 -11.76 -6.87
N ASP A 488 -1.36 -12.92 -6.38
CA ASP A 488 -0.96 -14.05 -7.23
C ASP A 488 -2.15 -14.67 -7.97
N TRP A 489 -3.34 -14.73 -7.35
CA TRP A 489 -4.55 -15.19 -8.04
C TRP A 489 -4.86 -14.33 -9.25
N LEU A 490 -4.80 -13.00 -9.10
CA LEU A 490 -5.07 -12.07 -10.19
C LEU A 490 -3.97 -12.18 -11.25
N SER A 491 -2.70 -12.08 -10.84
CA SER A 491 -1.52 -12.14 -11.72
C SER A 491 -1.46 -13.41 -12.57
N LEU A 492 -1.72 -14.57 -11.96
CA LEU A 492 -1.67 -15.88 -12.60
C LEU A 492 -3.03 -16.36 -13.10
N ARG A 493 -4.04 -15.47 -13.19
CA ARG A 493 -5.37 -15.84 -13.65
C ARG A 493 -5.33 -16.37 -15.09
N GLY A 494 -6.00 -17.50 -15.33
CA GLY A 494 -6.00 -18.18 -16.63
C GLY A 494 -4.75 -19.04 -16.91
N HIS A 495 -3.74 -19.03 -16.04
CA HIS A 495 -2.60 -19.93 -16.15
C HIS A 495 -2.98 -21.33 -15.64
N THR A 496 -2.58 -22.35 -16.41
CA THR A 496 -2.59 -23.73 -15.94
C THR A 496 -1.45 -23.90 -14.93
N LEU A 497 -1.74 -24.39 -13.73
CA LEU A 497 -0.70 -24.62 -12.71
C LEU A 497 -0.07 -26.03 -12.78
N LEU A 498 -0.81 -26.99 -13.33
CA LEU A 498 -0.35 -28.37 -13.44
C LEU A 498 0.91 -28.46 -14.32
N GLY A 499 1.96 -29.06 -13.78
CA GLY A 499 3.23 -29.27 -14.49
C GLY A 499 4.06 -28.00 -14.73
N THR A 500 3.74 -26.91 -14.04
CA THR A 500 4.42 -25.62 -14.20
C THR A 500 5.39 -25.35 -13.06
N ASP A 501 6.43 -24.53 -13.30
CA ASP A 501 7.45 -24.19 -12.31
C ASP A 501 6.95 -23.20 -11.25
N GLU A 502 5.75 -22.63 -11.46
CA GLU A 502 5.05 -21.68 -10.60
C GLU A 502 4.66 -22.28 -9.24
N LEU A 503 4.69 -23.61 -9.09
CA LEU A 503 4.46 -24.30 -7.80
C LEU A 503 5.70 -25.08 -7.33
N TYR A 504 6.90 -24.68 -7.77
CA TYR A 504 8.13 -25.41 -7.51
C TYR A 504 8.48 -25.43 -6.01
N GLU A 505 8.31 -24.30 -5.31
CA GLU A 505 8.71 -24.21 -3.90
C GLU A 505 7.70 -24.92 -3.00
N ALA A 506 6.41 -24.87 -3.29
CA ALA A 506 5.37 -25.64 -2.61
C ALA A 506 5.60 -27.15 -2.78
N ARG A 507 5.98 -27.62 -3.98
CA ARG A 507 6.36 -29.04 -4.17
C ARG A 507 7.56 -29.42 -3.31
N THR A 508 8.59 -28.59 -3.30
CA THR A 508 9.79 -28.81 -2.48
C THR A 508 9.45 -28.84 -0.99
N TYR A 509 8.58 -27.94 -0.55
CA TYR A 509 8.13 -27.81 0.84
C TYR A 509 7.33 -29.04 1.30
N ILE A 510 6.41 -29.53 0.47
CA ILE A 510 5.61 -30.73 0.74
C ILE A 510 6.48 -31.98 0.72
N ALA A 511 7.36 -32.13 -0.28
CA ALA A 511 8.29 -33.25 -0.35
C ALA A 511 9.24 -33.32 0.87
N GLY A 512 9.51 -32.16 1.48
CA GLY A 512 10.23 -32.05 2.75
C GLY A 512 9.40 -32.35 4.01
N ASN A 513 8.13 -32.76 3.87
CA ASN A 513 7.18 -33.02 4.96
C ASN A 513 6.99 -31.81 5.89
N ARG A 514 6.98 -30.60 5.31
CA ARG A 514 6.81 -29.33 6.03
C ARG A 514 5.37 -28.80 5.97
N PHE A 515 4.56 -29.29 5.03
CA PHE A 515 3.18 -28.87 4.86
C PHE A 515 2.28 -29.41 5.97
N THR A 516 1.60 -28.50 6.67
CA THR A 516 0.77 -28.80 7.85
C THR A 516 -0.71 -29.00 7.51
N GLY A 517 -1.11 -28.68 6.28
CA GLY A 517 -2.52 -28.60 5.88
C GLY A 517 -3.28 -27.43 6.50
N LYS A 518 -2.56 -26.43 7.04
CA LYS A 518 -3.12 -25.19 7.59
C LYS A 518 -2.81 -24.01 6.67
N LEU A 519 -3.71 -23.02 6.67
CA LEU A 519 -3.48 -21.79 5.90
C LEU A 519 -2.17 -21.13 6.35
N PRO A 520 -1.39 -20.54 5.43
CA PRO A 520 -0.14 -19.88 5.79
C PRO A 520 -0.36 -18.78 6.83
N THR A 521 0.56 -18.70 7.78
CA THR A 521 0.61 -17.63 8.79
C THR A 521 1.52 -16.50 8.33
N ASP A 522 1.32 -15.28 8.85
CA ASP A 522 2.17 -14.14 8.51
C ASP A 522 3.66 -14.40 8.82
N ASN A 523 3.96 -15.18 9.86
CA ASN A 523 5.32 -15.58 10.19
C ASN A 523 5.96 -16.48 9.12
N GLU A 524 5.18 -17.36 8.48
CA GLU A 524 5.66 -18.18 7.38
C GLU A 524 5.86 -17.35 6.10
N LEU A 525 5.09 -16.28 5.93
CA LEU A 525 5.22 -15.34 4.81
C LEU A 525 6.42 -14.39 5.00
N TYR A 526 6.88 -14.12 6.23
CA TYR A 526 8.03 -13.25 6.49
C TYR A 526 9.29 -13.97 6.99
N GLN A 527 9.33 -15.30 6.90
CA GLN A 527 10.49 -16.06 7.37
C GLN A 527 11.72 -15.87 6.46
N ALA A 528 12.92 -15.90 7.05
CA ALA A 528 14.19 -15.81 6.33
C ALA A 528 14.52 -17.06 5.48
N ASP A 529 13.80 -18.17 5.68
CA ASP A 529 13.94 -19.35 4.83
C ASP A 529 13.24 -19.10 3.49
N THR A 530 14.03 -18.83 2.45
CA THR A 530 13.53 -18.44 1.13
C THR A 530 12.63 -19.50 0.49
N VAL A 531 12.90 -20.79 0.70
CA VAL A 531 12.03 -21.88 0.21
C VAL A 531 10.70 -21.89 0.96
N GLY A 532 10.74 -21.75 2.28
CA GLY A 532 9.53 -21.71 3.10
C GLY A 532 8.67 -20.48 2.83
N ASN A 533 9.31 -19.32 2.68
CA ASN A 533 8.66 -18.06 2.31
C ASN A 533 7.99 -18.20 0.93
N ALA A 534 8.72 -18.56 -0.12
CA ALA A 534 8.16 -18.71 -1.47
C ALA A 534 7.03 -19.76 -1.53
N ALA A 535 7.19 -20.90 -0.86
CA ALA A 535 6.14 -21.91 -0.77
C ALA A 535 4.88 -21.37 -0.09
N ALA A 536 5.01 -20.47 0.89
CA ALA A 536 3.87 -19.91 1.58
C ALA A 536 3.06 -18.92 0.71
N TYR A 537 3.72 -18.18 -0.20
CA TYR A 537 3.05 -17.40 -1.25
C TYR A 537 2.28 -18.31 -2.22
N GLU A 538 2.95 -19.36 -2.74
CA GLU A 538 2.31 -20.33 -3.64
C GLU A 538 1.12 -21.05 -2.98
N LEU A 539 1.21 -21.36 -1.69
CA LEU A 539 0.11 -21.96 -0.93
C LEU A 539 -1.04 -20.97 -0.68
N ALA A 540 -0.72 -19.71 -0.40
CA ALA A 540 -1.71 -18.63 -0.28
C ALA A 540 -2.49 -18.43 -1.59
N HIS A 541 -1.79 -18.42 -2.72
CA HIS A 541 -2.40 -18.42 -4.06
C HIS A 541 -3.38 -19.58 -4.26
N LEU A 542 -2.95 -20.79 -3.91
CA LEU A 542 -3.80 -21.99 -4.02
C LEU A 542 -5.03 -21.92 -3.12
N ALA A 543 -4.96 -21.24 -1.97
CA ALA A 543 -6.12 -21.02 -1.11
C ALA A 543 -7.17 -20.12 -1.80
N ILE A 544 -6.76 -18.99 -2.38
CA ILE A 544 -7.68 -18.11 -3.13
C ILE A 544 -8.25 -18.81 -4.37
N ARG A 545 -7.42 -19.57 -5.10
CA ARG A 545 -7.93 -20.43 -6.19
C ARG A 545 -8.94 -21.45 -5.69
N ARG A 546 -8.77 -22.03 -4.49
CA ARG A 546 -9.73 -22.98 -3.96
C ARG A 546 -11.07 -22.33 -3.65
N ILE A 547 -11.08 -21.09 -3.13
CA ILE A 547 -12.29 -20.29 -2.97
C ILE A 547 -13.01 -20.12 -4.32
N GLU A 548 -12.26 -19.81 -5.39
CA GLU A 548 -12.82 -19.73 -6.74
C GLU A 548 -13.37 -21.08 -7.24
N GLU A 549 -12.67 -22.19 -7.02
CA GLU A 549 -13.13 -23.51 -7.43
C GLU A 549 -14.45 -23.93 -6.75
N ILE A 550 -14.68 -23.49 -5.51
CA ILE A 550 -15.90 -23.81 -4.74
C ILE A 550 -17.05 -22.85 -5.07
N GLY A 551 -16.80 -21.55 -4.95
CA GLY A 551 -17.83 -20.51 -5.00
C GLY A 551 -17.84 -19.67 -6.28
N GLY A 552 -16.92 -19.94 -7.22
CA GLY A 552 -16.70 -19.11 -8.40
C GLY A 552 -15.99 -17.80 -8.09
N THR A 553 -15.74 -17.01 -9.13
CA THR A 553 -15.03 -15.72 -9.03
C THR A 553 -15.71 -14.73 -8.08
N GLN A 554 -17.04 -14.71 -8.04
CA GLN A 554 -17.80 -13.83 -7.15
C GLN A 554 -17.51 -14.09 -5.67
N ALA A 555 -17.22 -15.35 -5.30
CA ALA A 555 -16.83 -15.71 -3.95
C ALA A 555 -15.46 -15.11 -3.58
N VAL A 556 -14.51 -15.06 -4.52
CA VAL A 556 -13.21 -14.40 -4.31
C VAL A 556 -13.39 -12.90 -4.05
N TYR A 557 -14.18 -12.20 -4.89
CA TYR A 557 -14.42 -10.77 -4.71
C TYR A 557 -15.11 -10.46 -3.38
N GLY A 558 -16.14 -11.24 -3.02
CA GLY A 558 -16.83 -11.10 -1.75
C GLY A 558 -15.93 -11.38 -0.55
N PHE A 559 -15.09 -12.42 -0.64
CA PHE A 559 -14.12 -12.76 0.39
C PHE A 559 -13.09 -11.65 0.61
N VAL A 560 -12.39 -11.24 -0.46
CA VAL A 560 -11.33 -10.21 -0.39
C VAL A 560 -11.89 -8.88 0.10
N THR A 561 -13.05 -8.45 -0.41
CA THR A 561 -13.70 -7.21 0.03
C THR A 561 -14.04 -7.25 1.52
N ALA A 562 -14.57 -8.38 2.01
CA ALA A 562 -14.90 -8.53 3.43
C ALA A 562 -13.65 -8.51 4.32
N VAL A 563 -12.57 -9.18 3.93
CA VAL A 563 -11.31 -9.21 4.70
C VAL A 563 -10.63 -7.84 4.71
N TYR A 564 -10.67 -7.10 3.60
CA TYR A 564 -10.10 -5.75 3.54
C TYR A 564 -10.90 -4.75 4.39
N ALA A 565 -12.20 -4.94 4.51
CA ALA A 565 -13.06 -4.13 5.35
C ALA A 565 -12.94 -4.46 6.86
N ASP A 566 -12.69 -5.72 7.21
CA ASP A 566 -12.48 -6.19 8.59
C ASP A 566 -11.47 -7.36 8.63
N PRO A 567 -10.20 -7.11 8.98
CA PRO A 567 -9.15 -8.13 9.01
C PRO A 567 -9.15 -8.96 10.29
N ALA A 568 -10.08 -8.74 11.23
CA ALA A 568 -10.11 -9.50 12.48
C ALA A 568 -10.25 -11.01 12.19
N PRO A 569 -9.54 -11.90 12.92
CA PRO A 569 -9.55 -13.33 12.62
C PRO A 569 -10.94 -13.97 12.51
N ALA A 570 -11.88 -13.56 13.39
CA ALA A 570 -13.25 -14.05 13.34
C ALA A 570 -14.03 -13.55 12.12
N ALA A 571 -13.76 -12.32 11.64
CA ALA A 571 -14.36 -11.77 10.44
C ALA A 571 -13.81 -12.45 9.18
N VAL A 572 -12.52 -12.78 9.16
CA VAL A 572 -11.87 -13.58 8.10
C VAL A 572 -12.49 -14.97 8.03
N ASP A 573 -12.68 -15.65 9.15
CA ASP A 573 -13.31 -16.97 9.19
C ASP A 573 -14.77 -16.92 8.71
N ALA A 574 -15.53 -15.90 9.13
CA ALA A 574 -16.90 -15.69 8.66
C ALA A 574 -16.96 -15.34 7.16
N ALA A 575 -15.98 -14.61 6.63
CA ALA A 575 -15.87 -14.31 5.21
C ALA A 575 -15.57 -15.59 4.41
N LEU A 576 -14.66 -16.44 4.90
CA LEU A 576 -14.31 -17.71 4.28
C LEU A 576 -15.51 -18.66 4.23
N ASP A 577 -16.24 -18.79 5.34
CA ASP A 577 -17.47 -19.57 5.42
C ASP A 577 -18.54 -19.05 4.46
N ARG A 578 -18.77 -17.74 4.39
CA ARG A 578 -19.71 -17.17 3.40
C ARG A 578 -19.29 -17.44 1.96
N ALA A 579 -18.00 -17.40 1.66
CA ALA A 579 -17.49 -17.57 0.30
C ALA A 579 -17.53 -19.03 -0.17
N THR A 580 -17.39 -19.98 0.75
CA THR A 580 -17.19 -21.40 0.42
C THR A 580 -18.28 -22.34 0.94
N GLY A 581 -19.09 -21.87 1.90
CA GLY A 581 -20.01 -22.70 2.67
C GLY A 581 -19.32 -23.66 3.65
N LEU A 582 -18.02 -23.46 3.90
CA LEU A 582 -17.19 -24.31 4.76
C LEU A 582 -16.61 -23.51 5.92
N PRO A 583 -16.78 -23.97 7.18
CA PRO A 583 -15.99 -23.46 8.29
C PRO A 583 -14.50 -23.62 8.05
N ARG A 584 -13.66 -22.75 8.64
CA ARG A 584 -12.20 -22.72 8.40
C ARG A 584 -11.52 -24.09 8.41
N ALA A 585 -11.78 -24.90 9.43
CA ALA A 585 -11.14 -26.20 9.57
C ALA A 585 -11.52 -27.18 8.43
N GLU A 586 -12.75 -27.11 7.93
CA GLU A 586 -13.22 -27.93 6.81
C GLU A 586 -12.64 -27.41 5.48
N PHE A 587 -12.61 -26.09 5.30
CA PHE A 587 -11.93 -25.47 4.15
C PHE A 587 -10.45 -25.86 4.10
N GLU A 588 -9.72 -25.76 5.21
CA GLU A 588 -8.30 -26.13 5.29
C GLU A 588 -8.07 -27.61 4.91
N ALA A 589 -8.93 -28.52 5.38
CA ALA A 589 -8.82 -29.93 5.04
C ALA A 589 -9.07 -30.19 3.55
N ASP A 590 -10.10 -29.56 2.97
CA ASP A 590 -10.46 -29.67 1.57
C ASP A 590 -9.40 -29.03 0.64
N TRP A 591 -8.92 -27.82 0.98
CA TRP A 591 -7.81 -27.16 0.32
C TRP A 591 -6.52 -27.98 0.38
N ALA A 592 -6.16 -28.53 1.54
CA ALA A 592 -4.97 -29.36 1.68
C ALA A 592 -5.03 -30.63 0.80
N ALA A 593 -6.20 -31.27 0.73
CA ALA A 593 -6.41 -32.41 -0.18
C ALA A 593 -6.24 -31.99 -1.65
N ARG A 594 -6.74 -30.79 -2.02
CA ARG A 594 -6.56 -30.23 -3.36
C ARG A 594 -5.10 -29.93 -3.70
N VAL A 595 -4.34 -29.36 -2.75
CA VAL A 595 -2.91 -29.09 -2.88
C VAL A 595 -2.15 -30.39 -3.15
N HIS A 596 -2.38 -31.45 -2.38
CA HIS A 596 -1.77 -32.76 -2.63
C HIS A 596 -2.11 -33.29 -4.02
N ALA A 597 -3.39 -33.26 -4.42
CA ALA A 597 -3.80 -33.73 -5.74
C ALA A 597 -3.16 -32.95 -6.91
N LEU A 598 -2.84 -31.66 -6.72
CA LEU A 598 -2.15 -30.84 -7.73
C LEU A 598 -0.66 -31.14 -7.82
N LEU A 599 -0.04 -31.50 -6.70
CA LEU A 599 1.42 -31.56 -6.57
C LEU A 599 1.97 -32.98 -6.63
N ASP A 600 1.11 -33.99 -6.47
CA ASP A 600 1.41 -35.41 -6.70
C ASP A 600 1.15 -35.85 -8.17
N ALA A 601 0.53 -34.99 -8.98
CA ALA A 601 0.22 -35.22 -10.40
C ALA A 601 1.32 -34.70 -11.32
#